data_AF-A0A7V5FHP5-F1
#
_entry.id   AF-A0A7V5FHP5-F1
#
_cell.length_a   1.000
_cell.length_b   1.000
_cell.length_c   1.000
_cell.angle_alpha   90.00
_cell.angle_beta   90.00
_cell.angle_gamma   90.00
#
_symmetry.space_group_name_H-M   'P 1'
#
loop_
_entity.id
_entity.type
_entity.pdbx_description
1 polymer ?
#
loop_
_entity_poly.entity_id
_entity_poly.type
_entity_poly.pdbx_seq_one_letter_code
_entity_poly.pdbx_strand_id
1 'polypeptide(L)'
;MRTNTIRKQTKLPSHVLDLFWEYHKQTLSWSKDADLITRKVLESGNWDSVKWLLVTAGRRWLKDWLVQHQGAGLDPKRLRFWQHILDLPQRLVDGWIATITANPWEQRWHQ
;
A
#
# COMPACT_ATOMS: atom_id res chain seq x y z
N MET A 1 -13.97 -23.96 27.06
CA MET A 1 -12.99 -24.44 26.05
C MET A 1 -13.37 -23.87 24.70
N ARG A 2 -12.56 -22.98 24.12
CA ARG A 2 -12.69 -22.55 22.71
C ARG A 2 -11.32 -22.76 22.05
N THR A 3 -11.37 -23.36 20.88
CA THR A 3 -10.31 -24.09 20.20
C THR A 3 -9.11 -23.23 19.82
N ASN A 4 -7.95 -23.79 20.16
CA ASN A 4 -6.62 -23.55 19.59
C ASN A 4 -6.64 -23.41 18.05
N THR A 5 -6.11 -22.30 17.54
CA THR A 5 -5.53 -22.26 16.19
C THR A 5 -4.18 -21.58 16.27
N ILE A 6 -3.15 -22.42 16.20
CA ILE A 6 -1.76 -22.06 16.00
C ILE A 6 -1.70 -21.02 14.87
N ARG A 7 -1.35 -19.77 15.19
CA ARG A 7 -0.99 -18.75 14.18
C ARG A 7 0.32 -19.20 13.54
N LYS A 8 0.22 -20.17 12.60
CA LYS A 8 1.34 -20.54 11.73
C LYS A 8 1.84 -19.23 11.11
N GLN A 9 3.12 -18.94 11.29
CA GLN A 9 3.82 -17.93 10.51
C GLN A 9 3.48 -18.14 9.04
N THR A 10 2.54 -17.35 8.52
CA THR A 10 2.11 -17.41 7.14
C THR A 10 3.24 -16.77 6.36
N LYS A 11 4.13 -17.62 5.85
CA LYS A 11 5.10 -17.24 4.82
C LYS A 11 4.35 -16.47 3.74
N LEU A 12 4.90 -15.32 3.34
CA LEU A 12 4.31 -14.50 2.30
C LEU A 12 4.22 -15.32 0.99
N PRO A 13 3.18 -15.12 0.18
CA PRO A 13 3.11 -15.74 -1.13
C PRO A 13 4.30 -15.34 -2.01
N SER A 14 4.70 -16.22 -2.92
CA SER A 14 5.83 -15.97 -3.84
C SER A 14 5.68 -14.67 -4.62
N HIS A 15 4.50 -14.40 -5.19
CA HIS A 15 4.24 -13.17 -5.95
C HIS A 15 4.38 -11.89 -5.13
N VAL A 16 4.19 -11.94 -3.81
CA VAL A 16 4.47 -10.82 -2.90
C VAL A 16 5.96 -10.75 -2.60
N LEU A 17 6.61 -11.89 -2.34
CA LEU A 17 8.06 -11.96 -2.09
C LEU A 17 8.91 -11.49 -3.29
N ASP A 18 8.41 -11.67 -4.51
CA ASP A 18 9.09 -11.22 -5.73
C ASP A 18 9.20 -9.69 -5.81
N LEU A 19 8.32 -8.95 -5.13
CA LEU A 19 8.44 -7.48 -4.99
C LEU A 19 9.62 -7.06 -4.10
N PHE A 20 10.19 -7.99 -3.34
CA PHE A 20 11.23 -7.79 -2.33
C PHE A 20 12.53 -8.50 -2.70
N TRP A 21 12.86 -8.55 -3.99
CA TRP A 21 14.08 -9.21 -4.47
C TRP A 21 15.38 -8.68 -3.82
N GLU A 22 15.39 -7.43 -3.37
CA GLU A 22 16.53 -6.78 -2.67
C GLU A 22 16.61 -7.10 -1.17
N TYR A 23 15.54 -7.65 -0.57
CA TYR A 23 15.51 -7.99 0.85
C TYR A 23 15.83 -9.46 1.06
N HIS A 24 16.48 -9.79 2.18
CA HIS A 24 16.61 -11.18 2.63
C HIS A 24 15.22 -11.78 2.88
N LYS A 25 14.71 -12.52 1.89
CA LYS A 25 13.36 -13.13 1.83
C LYS A 25 12.97 -13.97 3.06
N GLN A 26 13.92 -14.30 3.92
CA GLN A 26 13.75 -15.18 5.08
C GLN A 26 13.24 -14.47 6.35
N THR A 27 13.22 -13.14 6.40
CA THR A 27 12.80 -12.39 7.61
C THR A 27 11.47 -11.65 7.48
N LEU A 28 10.99 -11.43 6.24
CA LEU A 28 9.75 -10.71 5.97
C LEU A 28 8.52 -11.49 6.46
N SER A 29 7.72 -10.86 7.31
CA SER A 29 6.48 -11.43 7.83
C SER A 29 5.38 -10.37 7.88
N TRP A 30 4.17 -10.75 7.47
CA TRP A 30 3.02 -9.84 7.53
C TRP A 30 2.81 -9.25 8.94
N SER A 31 3.04 -10.04 9.99
CA SER A 31 2.84 -9.60 11.38
C SER A 31 3.81 -8.51 11.85
N LYS A 32 4.98 -8.37 11.22
CA LYS A 32 6.01 -7.39 11.61
C LYS A 32 6.13 -6.26 10.60
N ASP A 33 5.93 -6.57 9.32
CA ASP A 33 6.29 -5.72 8.20
C ASP A 33 5.07 -5.29 7.37
N ALA A 34 3.87 -5.30 7.97
CA ALA A 34 2.61 -4.99 7.29
C ALA A 34 2.66 -3.66 6.52
N ASP A 35 3.23 -2.61 7.11
CA ASP A 35 3.33 -1.29 6.48
C ASP A 35 4.26 -1.29 5.26
N LEU A 36 5.42 -1.95 5.38
CA LEU A 36 6.39 -2.09 4.30
C LEU A 36 5.78 -2.89 3.13
N ILE A 37 5.15 -4.01 3.45
CA ILE A 37 4.49 -4.89 2.48
C ILE A 37 3.35 -4.16 1.79
N THR A 38 2.50 -3.47 2.57
CA THR A 38 1.39 -2.69 2.04
C THR A 38 1.89 -1.61 1.09
N ARG A 39 2.85 -0.78 1.52
CA ARG A 39 3.43 0.26 0.65
C ARG A 39 3.95 -0.31 -0.66
N LYS A 40 4.75 -1.39 -0.60
CA LYS A 40 5.35 -1.98 -1.80
C LYS A 40 4.32 -2.58 -2.76
N VAL A 41 3.28 -3.22 -2.23
CA VAL A 41 2.19 -3.77 -3.04
C VAL A 41 1.33 -2.67 -3.65
N LEU A 42 1.03 -1.60 -2.90
CA LEU A 42 0.30 -0.44 -3.43
C LEU A 42 1.06 0.28 -4.56
N GLU A 43 2.39 0.28 -4.47
CA GLU A 43 3.28 0.90 -5.45
C GLU A 43 3.47 0.01 -6.69
N SER A 44 3.91 -1.23 -6.51
CA SER A 44 4.44 -2.05 -7.61
C SER A 44 3.81 -3.44 -7.69
N GLY A 45 2.76 -3.70 -6.90
CA GLY A 45 2.10 -5.00 -6.87
C GLY A 45 1.38 -5.31 -8.18
N ASN A 46 1.56 -6.55 -8.67
CA ASN A 46 0.71 -7.11 -9.71
C ASN A 46 -0.69 -7.46 -9.15
N TRP A 47 -1.61 -7.84 -10.03
CA TRP A 47 -3.00 -8.12 -9.64
C TRP A 47 -3.12 -9.23 -8.58
N ASP A 48 -2.25 -10.24 -8.61
CA ASP A 48 -2.25 -11.30 -7.60
C ASP A 48 -1.83 -10.79 -6.21
N SER A 49 -0.80 -9.94 -6.17
CA SER A 49 -0.36 -9.27 -4.94
C SER A 49 -1.44 -8.36 -4.37
N VAL A 50 -2.15 -7.63 -5.24
CA VAL A 50 -3.27 -6.77 -4.86
C VAL A 50 -4.43 -7.59 -4.28
N LYS A 51 -4.84 -8.68 -4.94
CA LYS A 51 -5.88 -9.59 -4.42
C LYS A 51 -5.49 -10.15 -3.05
N TRP A 52 -4.25 -10.61 -2.90
CA TRP A 52 -3.75 -11.12 -1.64
C TRP A 52 -3.81 -10.06 -0.53
N LEU A 53 -3.39 -8.83 -0.82
CA LEU A 53 -3.43 -7.74 0.16
C LEU A 53 -4.86 -7.38 0.55
N LEU A 54 -5.79 -7.33 -0.41
CA LEU A 54 -7.21 -7.07 -0.15
C LEU A 54 -7.84 -8.13 0.75
N VAL A 55 -7.47 -9.40 0.59
CA VAL A 55 -7.95 -10.52 1.42
C VAL A 55 -7.29 -10.50 2.80
N THR A 56 -5.99 -10.21 2.86
CA THR A 56 -5.20 -10.33 4.10
C THR A 56 -5.42 -9.15 5.04
N ALA A 57 -5.41 -7.93 4.50
CA ALA A 57 -5.57 -6.71 5.29
C ALA A 57 -7.03 -6.26 5.40
N GLY A 58 -7.82 -6.54 4.36
CA GLY A 58 -9.18 -6.05 4.23
C GLY A 58 -9.27 -4.63 3.68
N ARG A 59 -10.34 -4.35 2.94
CA ARG A 59 -10.55 -3.05 2.28
C ARG A 59 -10.60 -1.87 3.26
N ARG A 60 -11.28 -2.03 4.40
CA ARG A 60 -11.43 -0.97 5.40
C ARG A 60 -10.08 -0.54 5.97
N TRP A 61 -9.26 -1.51 6.39
CA TRP A 61 -7.93 -1.23 6.91
C TRP A 61 -7.05 -0.54 5.87
N LEU A 62 -7.10 -0.97 4.59
CA LEU A 62 -6.33 -0.33 3.51
C LEU A 62 -6.78 1.12 3.23
N LYS A 63 -8.08 1.41 3.33
CA LYS A 63 -8.58 2.80 3.27
C LYS A 63 -7.96 3.62 4.38
N ASP A 64 -8.11 3.16 5.62
CA ASP A 64 -7.64 3.88 6.80
C ASP A 64 -6.11 4.09 6.72
N TRP A 65 -5.37 3.08 6.27
CA TRP A 65 -3.94 3.15 6.05
C TRP A 65 -3.55 4.20 5.00
N LEU A 66 -4.24 4.24 3.86
CA LEU A 66 -4.01 5.26 2.82
C LEU A 66 -4.34 6.66 3.32
N VAL A 67 -5.38 6.82 4.13
CA VAL A 67 -5.74 8.11 4.74
C VAL A 67 -4.65 8.57 5.72
N GLN A 68 -4.21 7.69 6.62
CA GLN A 68 -3.15 7.98 7.59
C GLN A 68 -1.83 8.36 6.90
N HIS A 69 -1.53 7.75 5.77
CA HIS A 69 -0.31 8.00 4.99
C HIS A 69 -0.48 9.04 3.87
N GLN A 70 -1.62 9.75 3.81
CA GLN A 70 -1.91 10.78 2.80
C GLN A 70 -1.65 10.31 1.35
N GLY A 71 -2.15 9.12 1.01
CA GLY A 71 -1.93 8.52 -0.31
C GLY A 71 -0.55 7.87 -0.49
N ALA A 72 0.27 7.80 0.56
CA ALA A 72 1.53 7.07 0.63
C ALA A 72 2.60 7.47 -0.41
N GLY A 73 2.51 8.69 -0.96
CA GLY A 73 3.43 9.17 -1.99
C GLY A 73 3.23 8.50 -3.36
N LEU A 74 2.08 7.84 -3.57
CA LEU A 74 1.73 7.25 -4.85
C LEU A 74 1.53 8.36 -5.90
N ASP A 75 1.95 8.09 -7.13
CA ASP A 75 1.70 9.01 -8.24
C ASP A 75 0.19 9.13 -8.53
N PRO A 76 -0.25 10.20 -9.23
CA PRO A 76 -1.68 10.44 -9.48
C PRO A 76 -2.40 9.27 -10.17
N LYS A 77 -1.74 8.54 -11.07
CA LYS A 77 -2.37 7.41 -11.78
C LYS A 77 -2.64 6.26 -10.81
N ARG A 78 -1.67 5.93 -9.95
CA ARG A 78 -1.86 4.92 -8.89
C ARG A 78 -2.91 5.35 -7.87
N LEU A 79 -2.95 6.62 -7.48
CA LEU A 79 -3.98 7.15 -6.61
C LEU A 79 -5.39 6.98 -7.19
N ARG A 80 -5.59 7.27 -8.48
CA ARG A 80 -6.87 7.03 -9.17
C ARG A 80 -7.25 5.56 -9.25
N PHE A 81 -6.27 4.68 -9.49
CA PHE A 81 -6.49 3.25 -9.46
C PHE A 81 -7.00 2.79 -8.09
N TRP A 82 -6.33 3.19 -7.01
CA TRP A 82 -6.73 2.82 -5.65
C TRP A 82 -8.03 3.50 -5.21
N GLN A 83 -8.32 4.71 -5.71
CA GLN A 83 -9.63 5.35 -5.55
C GLN A 83 -10.74 4.43 -6.04
N HIS A 84 -10.58 3.85 -7.23
CA HIS A 84 -11.59 2.98 -7.82
C HIS A 84 -11.69 1.62 -7.09
N ILE A 85 -10.55 0.98 -6.82
CA ILE A 85 -10.53 -0.35 -6.17
C ILE A 85 -11.10 -0.31 -4.75
N LEU A 86 -10.77 0.73 -3.99
CA LEU A 86 -11.19 0.85 -2.62
C LEU A 86 -12.49 1.65 -2.48
N ASP A 87 -12.93 2.41 -3.47
CA ASP A 87 -14.02 3.39 -3.34
C ASP A 87 -13.66 4.48 -2.32
N LEU A 88 -12.58 5.20 -2.62
CA LEU A 88 -12.13 6.36 -1.83
C LEU A 88 -12.88 7.63 -2.27
N PRO A 89 -13.21 8.55 -1.34
CA PRO A 89 -13.83 9.81 -1.70
C PRO A 89 -12.97 10.62 -2.69
N GLN A 90 -13.57 11.07 -3.79
CA GLN A 90 -12.84 11.80 -4.84
C GLN A 90 -12.12 13.04 -4.27
N ARG A 91 -12.80 13.82 -3.43
CA ARG A 91 -12.21 15.03 -2.80
C ARG A 91 -10.94 14.74 -2.01
N LEU A 92 -10.89 13.57 -1.35
CA LEU A 92 -9.73 13.18 -0.56
C LEU A 92 -8.53 12.88 -1.46
N VAL A 93 -8.76 12.14 -2.55
CA VAL A 93 -7.72 11.78 -3.52
C VAL A 93 -7.24 13.00 -4.30
N ASP A 94 -8.17 13.89 -4.68
CA ASP A 94 -7.85 15.16 -5.34
C ASP A 94 -6.93 16.01 -4.45
N GLY A 95 -7.17 16.03 -3.13
CA GLY A 95 -6.30 16.71 -2.17
C GLY A 95 -4.88 16.14 -2.17
N TRP A 96 -4.70 14.82 -2.18
CA TRP A 96 -3.37 14.22 -2.25
C TRP A 96 -2.65 14.51 -3.56
N ILE A 97 -3.37 14.43 -4.69
CA ILE A 97 -2.82 14.77 -6.01
C ILE A 97 -2.38 16.23 -6.03
N ALA A 98 -3.22 17.15 -5.51
CA ALA A 98 -2.91 18.56 -5.45
C ALA A 98 -1.61 18.84 -4.69
N THR A 99 -1.40 18.20 -3.54
CA THR A 99 -0.16 18.31 -2.75
C THR A 99 1.07 17.85 -3.54
N ILE A 100 0.96 16.76 -4.31
CA ILE A 100 2.05 16.26 -5.16
C ILE A 100 2.34 17.27 -6.30
N THR A 101 1.29 17.80 -6.93
CA THR A 101 1.40 18.72 -8.08
C THR A 101 1.71 20.16 -7.70
N ALA A 102 1.53 20.56 -6.44
CA ALA A 102 1.90 21.88 -5.96
C ALA A 102 3.43 22.03 -5.83
N ASN A 103 4.17 20.93 -5.71
CA ASN A 103 5.61 20.92 -5.49
C ASN A 103 6.59 20.68 -6.69
N PRO A 104 6.24 20.80 -7.98
CA PRO A 104 7.24 20.67 -9.05
C PRO A 104 7.99 21.95 -9.46
N TRP A 105 7.50 23.17 -9.12
CA TRP A 105 8.02 24.41 -9.75
C TRP A 105 8.27 25.62 -8.83
N GLU A 106 7.90 25.60 -7.53
CA GLU A 106 8.03 26.80 -6.67
C GLU A 106 9.45 27.13 -6.15
N GLN A 107 10.50 26.36 -6.48
CA GLN A 107 11.86 26.65 -5.99
C GLN A 107 12.86 27.17 -7.03
N ARG A 108 12.45 27.41 -8.28
CA ARG A 108 13.42 27.74 -9.35
C ARG A 108 13.51 29.20 -9.80
N TRP A 109 12.69 30.10 -9.26
CA TRP A 109 12.63 31.49 -9.74
C TRP A 109 12.65 32.55 -8.62
N HIS A 110 13.52 32.35 -7.63
CA HIS A 110 13.99 33.42 -6.75
C HIS A 110 15.52 33.41 -6.69
N GLN A 111 16.16 33.82 -7.79
CA GLN A 111 17.51 34.42 -7.80
C GLN A 111 17.78 35.09 -9.14
#